data_AF-A0A2D6IM37-F1
#
_entry.id   AF-A0A2D6IM37-F1
#
_cell.length_a   1.000
_cell.length_b   1.000
_cell.length_c   1.000
_cell.angle_alpha   90.00
_cell.angle_beta   90.00
_cell.angle_gamma   90.00
#
_symmetry.space_group_name_H-M   'P 1'
#
loop_
_entity.id
_entity.type
_entity.pdbx_description
1 polymer ?
#
loop_
_entity_poly.entity_id
_entity_poly.type
_entity_poly.pdbx_seq_one_letter_code
_entity_poly.pdbx_strand_id
1 'polypeptide(L)'
;MNTLAKKEAFILGLIVVLFIALFIPALLQSRAEKRDGIRRDEIAERKTDLELYFNDHEAYPLEFDASPHQYVVTDQDQAGATYWFLRAVLENPADTGAYYDAESGRNYHYRIQQVDGQTVYEVCGGGPDCPL
;
A
#
# COMPACT_ATOMS: atom_id res chain seq x y z
N MET A 1 -9.27 -42.66 38.68
CA MET A 1 -8.70 -41.66 37.74
C MET A 1 -9.58 -40.43 37.75
N ASN A 2 -9.03 -39.35 38.31
CA ASN A 2 -9.77 -38.35 39.07
C ASN A 2 -10.46 -37.31 38.17
N THR A 3 -11.74 -37.06 38.45
CA THR A 3 -12.57 -36.03 37.80
C THR A 3 -11.99 -34.62 37.95
N LEU A 4 -11.17 -34.38 38.97
CA LEU A 4 -10.46 -33.13 39.20
C LEU A 4 -9.42 -32.84 38.11
N ALA A 5 -8.54 -33.81 37.82
CA ALA A 5 -7.49 -33.68 36.80
C ALA A 5 -8.07 -33.50 35.39
N LYS A 6 -9.22 -34.12 35.10
CA LYS A 6 -9.94 -33.91 33.83
C LYS A 6 -10.50 -32.49 33.70
N LYS A 7 -10.98 -31.90 34.80
CA LYS A 7 -11.49 -30.52 34.84
C LYS A 7 -10.37 -29.49 34.68
N GLU A 8 -9.24 -29.69 35.36
CA GLU A 8 -8.06 -28.83 35.23
C GLU A 8 -7.50 -28.84 33.81
N ALA A 9 -7.35 -30.03 33.21
CA ALA A 9 -6.91 -30.17 31.82
C ALA A 9 -7.88 -29.49 30.84
N PHE A 10 -9.19 -29.58 31.08
CA PHE A 10 -10.21 -28.91 30.27
C PHE A 10 -10.10 -27.38 30.37
N ILE A 11 -9.95 -26.84 31.59
CA ILE A 11 -9.80 -25.40 31.82
C ILE A 11 -8.52 -24.87 31.15
N LEU A 12 -7.40 -25.58 31.30
CA LEU A 12 -6.14 -25.23 30.65
C LEU A 12 -6.28 -25.23 29.12
N GLY A 13 -6.95 -26.24 28.55
CA GLY A 13 -7.25 -26.29 27.12
C GLY A 13 -8.08 -25.09 26.65
N LEU A 14 -9.10 -24.70 27.43
CA LEU A 14 -9.96 -23.57 27.12
C LEU A 14 -9.21 -22.23 27.18
N ILE A 15 -8.32 -22.07 28.16
CA ILE A 15 -7.43 -20.91 28.27
C ILE A 15 -6.52 -20.82 27.04
N VAL A 16 -5.90 -21.93 26.61
CA VAL A 16 -5.03 -21.95 25.42
C VAL A 16 -5.81 -21.56 24.16
N VAL A 17 -7.02 -22.11 23.97
CA VAL A 17 -7.88 -21.76 22.83
C VAL A 17 -8.26 -20.28 22.86
N LEU A 18 -8.60 -19.75 24.04
CA LEU A 18 -8.92 -18.32 24.21
C LEU A 18 -7.71 -17.43 23.85
N PHE A 19 -6.52 -17.78 24.33
CA PHE A 19 -5.30 -17.05 23.98
C PHE A 19 -5.07 -17.05 22.47
N ILE A 20 -5.15 -18.22 21.81
CA ILE A 20 -4.99 -18.30 20.35
C ILE A 20 -6.03 -17.43 19.64
N ALA A 21 -7.30 -17.49 20.05
CA ALA A 21 -8.37 -16.68 19.47
C ALA A 21 -8.10 -15.17 19.56
N LEU A 22 -7.50 -14.71 20.67
CA LEU A 22 -7.12 -13.30 20.85
C LEU A 22 -5.91 -12.88 20.00
N PHE A 23 -4.98 -13.80 19.71
CA PHE A 23 -3.78 -13.48 18.91
C PHE A 23 -4.00 -13.50 17.39
N ILE A 24 -4.96 -14.28 16.90
CA ILE A 24 -5.28 -14.36 15.46
C ILE A 24 -5.50 -12.97 14.81
N PRO A 25 -6.36 -12.08 15.34
CA PRO A 25 -6.61 -10.79 14.70
C PRO A 25 -5.35 -9.92 14.62
N ALA A 26 -4.53 -9.89 15.67
CA ALA A 26 -3.26 -9.16 15.67
C ALA A 26 -2.28 -9.69 14.62
N LEU A 27 -2.22 -11.02 14.44
CA LEU A 27 -1.38 -11.65 13.40
C LEU A 27 -1.90 -11.34 11.99
N LEU A 28 -3.21 -11.30 11.78
CA LEU A 28 -3.81 -10.94 10.50
C LEU A 28 -3.48 -9.48 10.14
N GLN A 29 -3.64 -8.55 11.09
CA GLN A 29 -3.30 -7.15 10.90
C GLN A 29 -1.82 -6.95 10.60
N SER A 30 -0.92 -7.54 11.38
CA SER A 30 0.53 -7.44 11.15
C SER A 30 0.95 -7.96 9.77
N ARG A 31 0.29 -9.02 9.28
CA ARG A 31 0.51 -9.53 7.92
C ARG A 31 0.00 -8.57 6.85
N ALA A 32 -1.14 -7.94 7.06
CA ALA A 32 -1.68 -6.93 6.14
C ALA A 32 -0.75 -5.72 6.09
N GLU A 33 -0.27 -5.23 7.23
CA GLU A 33 0.69 -4.11 7.31
C GLU A 33 1.98 -4.42 6.55
N LYS A 34 2.51 -5.64 6.68
CA LYS A 34 3.68 -6.09 5.90
C LYS A 34 3.40 -6.06 4.40
N ARG A 35 2.23 -6.53 3.96
CA ARG A 35 1.85 -6.51 2.53
C ARG A 35 1.68 -5.09 2.01
N ASP A 36 1.06 -4.21 2.80
CA ASP A 36 0.92 -2.79 2.46
C ASP A 36 2.28 -2.10 2.34
N GLY A 37 3.23 -2.43 3.22
CA GLY A 37 4.63 -1.97 3.11
C GLY A 37 5.27 -2.39 1.80
N ILE A 38 5.15 -3.67 1.42
CA ILE A 38 5.67 -4.18 0.14
C ILE A 38 5.05 -3.43 -1.04
N ARG A 39 3.74 -3.20 -1.05
CA ARG A 39 3.08 -2.47 -2.14
C ARG A 39 3.54 -1.01 -2.26
N ARG A 40 3.83 -0.35 -1.14
CA ARG A 40 4.38 1.01 -1.14
C ARG A 40 5.79 1.04 -1.71
N ASP A 41 6.62 0.07 -1.33
CA ASP A 41 7.97 -0.08 -1.87
C ASP A 41 7.95 -0.39 -3.37
N GLU A 42 7.06 -1.29 -3.82
CA GLU A 42 6.85 -1.60 -5.25
C GLU A 42 6.44 -0.36 -6.05
N ILE A 43 5.53 0.47 -5.53
CA ILE A 43 5.18 1.75 -6.18
C ILE A 43 6.35 2.72 -6.21
N ALA A 44 7.15 2.81 -5.15
CA ALA A 44 8.32 3.67 -5.11
C ALA A 44 9.36 3.27 -6.18
N GLU A 45 9.57 1.96 -6.36
CA GLU A 45 10.41 1.41 -7.42
C GLU A 45 9.85 1.76 -8.80
N ARG A 46 8.55 1.55 -9.04
CA ARG A 46 7.90 1.91 -10.32
C ARG A 46 7.93 3.40 -10.63
N LYS A 47 7.83 4.27 -9.62
CA LYS A 47 8.04 5.70 -9.82
C LYS A 47 9.47 5.94 -10.32
N THR A 48 10.46 5.31 -9.69
CA THR A 48 11.86 5.46 -10.09
C THR A 48 12.06 5.04 -11.55
N ASP A 49 11.44 3.94 -11.99
CA ASP A 49 11.46 3.50 -13.38
C ASP A 49 10.90 4.57 -14.34
N LEU A 50 9.79 5.22 -13.96
CA LEU A 50 9.18 6.31 -14.75
C LEU A 50 10.05 7.56 -14.79
N GLU A 51 10.71 7.94 -13.69
CA GLU A 51 11.65 9.07 -13.65
C GLU A 51 12.88 8.79 -14.53
N LEU A 52 13.39 7.55 -14.50
CA LEU A 52 14.48 7.13 -15.41
C LEU A 52 14.03 7.20 -16.87
N TYR A 53 12.82 6.72 -17.18
CA TYR A 53 12.26 6.83 -18.52
C TYR A 53 12.16 8.29 -18.99
N PHE A 54 11.68 9.18 -18.13
CA PHE A 54 11.59 10.61 -18.40
C PHE A 54 12.97 11.22 -18.69
N ASN A 55 13.98 10.86 -17.91
CA ASN A 55 15.35 11.35 -18.14
C ASN A 55 15.91 10.92 -19.51
N ASP A 56 15.49 9.76 -20.03
CA ASP A 56 15.94 9.25 -21.32
C ASP A 56 15.12 9.77 -22.52
N HIS A 57 13.82 10.04 -22.32
CA HIS A 57 12.87 10.36 -23.42
C HIS A 57 12.32 11.79 -23.35
N GLU A 58 12.63 12.56 -22.30
CA GLU A 58 12.10 13.89 -22.00
C GLU A 58 10.55 13.95 -21.89
N ALA A 59 9.90 12.79 -21.73
CA ALA A 59 8.45 12.68 -21.58
C ALA A 59 8.09 11.41 -20.80
N TYR A 60 6.97 11.44 -20.07
CA TYR A 60 6.42 10.23 -19.45
C TYR A 60 5.58 9.44 -20.47
N PRO A 61 5.56 8.11 -20.38
CA PRO A 61 4.81 7.28 -21.31
C PRO A 61 3.30 7.45 -21.08
N LEU A 62 2.49 7.36 -22.14
CA LEU A 62 1.03 7.35 -22.02
C LEU A 62 0.51 6.01 -21.48
N GLU A 63 1.28 4.93 -21.68
CA GLU A 63 0.97 3.59 -21.20
C GLU A 63 2.22 3.01 -20.52
N PHE A 64 2.05 2.47 -19.32
CA PHE A 64 3.12 1.85 -18.55
C PHE A 64 2.59 0.62 -17.83
N ASP A 65 3.29 -0.51 -17.97
CA ASP A 65 2.93 -1.73 -17.25
C ASP A 65 3.39 -1.62 -15.80
N ALA A 66 2.46 -1.20 -14.94
CA ALA A 66 2.67 -1.09 -13.51
C ALA A 66 2.28 -2.36 -12.74
N SER A 67 1.99 -3.49 -13.39
CA SER A 67 1.48 -4.71 -12.74
C SER A 67 2.33 -5.09 -11.51
N PRO A 68 1.72 -5.37 -10.35
CA PRO A 68 0.27 -5.57 -10.11
C PRO A 68 -0.52 -4.27 -9.80
N HIS A 69 0.10 -3.11 -9.92
CA HIS A 69 -0.48 -1.79 -9.67
C HIS A 69 -1.11 -1.19 -10.93
N GLN A 70 -1.74 -0.03 -10.76
CA GLN A 70 -2.33 0.71 -11.87
C GLN A 70 -1.52 1.96 -12.16
N TYR A 71 -1.24 2.22 -13.43
CA TYR A 71 -0.74 3.49 -13.92
C TYR A 71 -1.89 4.26 -14.57
N VAL A 72 -2.11 5.50 -14.17
CA VAL A 72 -3.20 6.34 -14.67
C VAL A 72 -2.65 7.70 -15.08
N VAL A 73 -2.87 8.07 -16.33
CA VAL A 73 -2.58 9.41 -16.85
C VAL A 73 -3.81 10.28 -16.67
N THR A 74 -3.62 11.45 -16.06
CA THR A 74 -4.68 12.43 -15.81
C THR A 74 -4.61 13.64 -16.73
N ASP A 75 -3.42 13.94 -17.25
CA ASP A 75 -3.19 15.01 -18.22
C ASP A 75 -2.04 14.61 -19.15
N GLN A 76 -2.10 15.08 -20.40
CA GLN A 76 -1.14 14.74 -21.45
C GLN A 76 -1.01 15.84 -22.50
N ASP A 77 0.14 15.88 -23.15
CA ASP A 77 0.40 16.76 -24.29
C ASP A 77 0.80 15.94 -25.54
N GLN A 78 1.42 16.59 -26.53
CA GLN A 78 1.86 15.93 -27.76
C GLN A 78 3.08 15.03 -27.57
N ALA A 79 3.86 15.24 -26.51
CA ALA A 79 5.10 14.53 -26.21
C ALA A 79 4.85 13.33 -25.27
N GLY A 80 3.90 13.42 -24.34
CA GLY A 80 3.54 12.31 -23.46
C GLY A 80 2.63 12.71 -22.31
N ALA A 81 2.67 11.94 -21.23
CA ALA A 81 1.91 12.24 -20.02
C ALA A 81 2.53 13.42 -19.27
N THR A 82 1.72 14.42 -18.90
CA THR A 82 2.14 15.59 -18.11
C THR A 82 1.78 15.43 -16.64
N TYR A 83 0.68 14.73 -16.34
CA TYR A 83 0.32 14.34 -14.98
C TYR A 83 -0.15 12.90 -14.95
N TRP A 84 0.32 12.15 -13.97
CA TRP A 84 -0.03 10.75 -13.79
C TRP A 84 0.06 10.35 -12.31
N PHE A 85 -0.54 9.21 -11.98
CA PHE A 85 -0.34 8.56 -10.69
C PHE A 85 -0.22 7.03 -10.83
N LEU A 86 0.58 6.44 -9.94
CA LEU A 86 0.62 5.00 -9.68
C LEU A 86 -0.28 4.69 -8.49
N ARG A 87 -1.13 3.67 -8.59
CA ARG A 87 -2.10 3.30 -7.55
C ARG A 87 -1.92 1.86 -7.08
N ALA A 88 -1.83 1.68 -5.77
CA ALA A 88 -1.91 0.41 -5.09
C ALA A 88 -3.11 0.38 -4.14
N VAL A 89 -3.78 -0.77 -4.05
CA VAL A 89 -4.80 -1.01 -3.03
C VAL A 89 -4.11 -1.47 -1.75
N LEU A 90 -4.41 -0.80 -0.64
CA LEU A 90 -3.98 -1.19 0.70
C LEU A 90 -5.07 -2.04 1.36
N GLU A 91 -4.65 -2.99 2.19
CA GLU A 91 -5.54 -3.84 2.96
C GLU A 91 -5.99 -3.20 4.27
N ASN A 92 -5.11 -2.42 4.91
CA ASN A 92 -5.47 -1.72 6.12
C ASN A 92 -6.12 -0.37 5.80
N PRO A 93 -7.18 0.00 6.54
CA PRO A 93 -7.76 1.32 6.43
C PRO A 93 -6.74 2.38 6.85
N ALA A 94 -6.69 3.46 6.09
CA ALA A 94 -5.92 4.64 6.41
C ALA A 94 -6.73 5.90 6.11
N ASP A 95 -6.43 6.96 6.84
CA ASP A 95 -7.11 8.24 6.68
C ASP A 95 -6.80 8.84 5.31
N THR A 96 -7.80 9.47 4.71
CA THR A 96 -7.61 10.19 3.45
C THR A 96 -6.75 11.43 3.68
N GLY A 97 -5.74 11.63 2.85
CA GLY A 97 -4.81 12.74 3.01
C GLY A 97 -3.76 12.78 1.90
N ALA A 98 -3.15 13.95 1.72
CA ALA A 98 -1.97 14.14 0.87
C ALA A 98 -0.76 14.38 1.75
N TYR A 99 0.36 13.76 1.39
CA TYR A 99 1.57 13.70 2.19
C TYR A 99 2.80 13.86 1.29
N TYR A 100 3.94 14.10 1.93
CA TYR A 100 5.24 14.10 1.29
C TYR A 100 6.11 13.07 2.00
N ASP A 101 6.64 12.11 1.24
CA ASP A 101 7.71 11.25 1.74
C ASP A 101 9.03 12.01 1.57
N ALA A 102 9.81 12.06 2.65
CA ALA A 102 11.12 12.69 2.71
C ALA A 102 12.22 11.68 3.11
N GLU A 103 11.86 10.39 3.21
CA GLU A 103 12.83 9.35 3.54
C GLU A 103 13.85 9.19 2.42
N SER A 104 15.06 8.74 2.78
CA SER A 104 16.20 8.67 1.84
C SER A 104 15.86 7.85 0.61
N GLY A 105 15.75 8.51 -0.55
CA GLY A 105 15.42 7.88 -1.84
C GLY A 105 13.94 7.97 -2.24
N ARG A 106 13.06 8.46 -1.36
CA ARG A 106 11.63 8.66 -1.61
C ARG A 106 11.28 10.13 -1.40
N ASN A 107 11.69 10.99 -2.34
CA ASN A 107 11.35 12.42 -2.33
C ASN A 107 10.15 12.67 -3.26
N TYR A 108 8.97 12.28 -2.82
CA TYR A 108 7.77 12.41 -3.67
C TYR A 108 6.49 12.64 -2.88
N HIS A 109 5.53 13.27 -3.55
CA HIS A 109 4.19 13.43 -3.04
C HIS A 109 3.36 12.18 -3.27
N TYR A 110 2.57 11.81 -2.26
CA TYR A 110 1.61 10.73 -2.35
C TYR A 110 0.31 11.12 -1.66
N ARG A 111 -0.77 10.44 -2.01
CA ARG A 111 -2.05 10.57 -1.34
C ARG A 111 -2.64 9.22 -0.98
N ILE A 112 -3.45 9.22 0.06
CA ILE A 112 -4.28 8.10 0.47
C ILE A 112 -5.73 8.53 0.28
N GLN A 113 -6.54 7.68 -0.34
CA GLN A 113 -7.95 7.95 -0.58
C GLN A 113 -8.79 6.70 -0.34
N GLN A 114 -10.10 6.89 -0.15
CA GLN A 114 -11.09 5.81 -0.13
C GLN A 114 -11.81 5.78 -1.48
N VAL A 115 -11.59 4.72 -2.26
CA VAL A 115 -12.21 4.54 -3.59
C VAL A 115 -12.95 3.21 -3.57
N ASP A 116 -14.26 3.24 -3.85
CA ASP A 116 -15.12 2.04 -3.87
C ASP A 116 -15.02 1.16 -2.61
N GLY A 117 -14.84 1.79 -1.44
CA GLY A 117 -14.69 1.10 -0.15
C GLY A 117 -13.31 0.48 0.09
N GLN A 118 -12.34 0.75 -0.76
CA GLN A 118 -10.94 0.34 -0.61
C GLN A 118 -10.06 1.53 -0.27
N THR A 119 -9.04 1.29 0.56
CA THR A 119 -7.98 2.27 0.80
C THR A 119 -6.99 2.18 -0.36
N VAL A 120 -6.78 3.28 -1.07
CA VAL A 120 -5.79 3.35 -2.15
C VAL A 120 -4.64 4.26 -1.74
N TYR A 121 -3.44 3.82 -2.09
CA TYR A 121 -2.20 4.58 -1.99
C TYR A 121 -1.77 4.98 -3.39
N GLU A 122 -1.63 6.28 -3.61
CA GLU A 122 -1.34 6.84 -4.92
C GLU A 122 -0.11 7.73 -4.87
N VAL A 123 0.82 7.49 -5.78
CA VAL A 123 2.03 8.30 -5.93
C VAL A 123 1.94 9.05 -7.25
N CYS A 124 2.02 10.37 -7.17
CA CYS A 124 1.88 11.23 -8.33
C CYS A 124 3.24 11.56 -8.98
N GLY A 125 3.22 11.92 -10.27
CA GLY A 125 4.37 12.41 -11.00
C GLY A 125 3.98 13.33 -12.15
N GLY A 126 4.99 13.98 -12.75
CA GLY A 126 4.81 15.00 -13.79
C GLY A 126 4.43 16.40 -13.28
N GLY A 127 3.74 16.49 -12.14
CA GLY A 127 3.41 17.74 -11.44
C GLY A 127 4.20 18.00 -10.15
N PRO A 128 4.10 19.22 -9.58
CA PRO A 128 4.75 19.57 -8.32
C PRO A 128 4.05 18.98 -7.09
N ASP A 129 2.82 18.48 -7.22
CA ASP A 129 1.96 18.05 -6.13
C ASP A 129 1.14 16.80 -6.46
N CYS A 130 0.51 16.24 -5.41
CA CYS A 130 -0.44 15.13 -5.50
C CYS A 130 -1.77 15.58 -4.85
N PRO A 131 -2.57 16.40 -5.55
CA PRO A 131 -3.78 17.00 -4.98
C PRO A 131 -4.80 15.91 -4.61
N LEU A 132 -5.71 16.19 -3.67
CA LEU A 132 -6.80 15.27 -3.32
C LEU A 132 -7.95 15.36 -4.32
#